data_AF-T1EPT2-F1
#
_entry.id   AF-T1EPT2-F1
#
_cell.length_a   1.000
_cell.length_b   1.000
_cell.length_c   1.000
_cell.angle_alpha   90.00
_cell.angle_beta   90.00
_cell.angle_gamma   90.00
#
_symmetry.space_group_name_H-M   'P 1'
#
loop_
_entity.id
_entity.type
_entity.pdbx_description
1 polymer ?
#
loop_
_entity_poly.entity_id
_entity_poly.type
_entity_poly.pdbx_seq_one_letter_code
_entity_poly.pdbx_strand_id
1 'polypeptide(L)'
;MTNHTEILSFVSKHELSRVIQALKIADCVALQIDKSVDKYNADSLFVTARYMDYTNFEMKASFLGKCHSELRGVIGMVDVLQKRFQYLEIEDVIKAKMCIAHKSDLAFESVENVVPEFRHWLTDVKNVATYFRGSSYRQENLHEIAASLGETAKHFPRHHEVRFAEHLANVVLAVLSNHQMMYAHWKQLYNKVKIMKNKARGFLKDWSQTSFNLNMSAVALDILRQFTYLQKEAQRTFVTLADLMQKRDHVLQRLSMIVNSPYPGGYEGKNFEAVRLEVITCAKNFLERRLDVDQDLQVKAMIDVANAENAEAIIKAGRQIVSDIFGDNYVSEFVDDAVGYYSSFDASSFKPHESNTAKLYLLLQKTTPSSLLNKLVQTFFITCPHSMITELVISWHTELKSDLRSSMSRNTVNDRLCIALNAIGTANFDPRPVVADFLSSKTRRSTLPDDELYRNREFVKKFFNTENNL
;
A
#
# COMPACT_ATOMS: atom_id res chain seq x y z
N MET A 1 7.25 29.25 -29.01
CA MET A 1 6.90 28.79 -27.66
C MET A 1 6.65 27.29 -27.73
N THR A 2 7.71 26.51 -27.66
CA THR A 2 7.65 25.07 -27.46
C THR A 2 8.65 24.80 -26.34
N ASN A 3 8.42 23.78 -25.52
CA ASN A 3 9.44 22.74 -25.32
C ASN A 3 9.28 21.97 -24.02
N HIS A 4 8.84 22.55 -22.89
CA HIS A 4 8.91 21.80 -21.62
C HIS A 4 7.88 20.67 -21.51
N THR A 5 6.60 20.93 -21.78
CA THR A 5 5.56 19.88 -21.75
C THR A 5 5.77 18.84 -22.85
N GLU A 6 6.30 19.26 -23.99
CA GLU A 6 6.53 18.39 -25.14
C GLU A 6 7.73 17.45 -24.92
N ILE A 7 8.84 17.98 -24.40
CA ILE A 7 10.00 17.17 -23.98
C ILE A 7 9.58 16.21 -22.86
N LEU A 8 8.82 16.69 -21.87
CA LEU A 8 8.30 15.84 -20.79
C LEU A 8 7.48 14.66 -21.34
N SER A 9 6.58 14.93 -22.29
CA SER A 9 5.77 13.88 -22.93
C SER A 9 6.63 12.93 -23.77
N PHE A 10 7.64 13.43 -24.47
CA PHE A 10 8.57 12.60 -25.23
C PHE A 10 9.37 11.67 -24.33
N VAL A 11 9.89 12.18 -23.20
CA VAL A 11 10.61 11.39 -22.21
C VAL A 11 9.72 10.34 -21.55
N SER A 12 8.51 10.74 -21.14
CA SER A 12 7.50 9.83 -20.60
C SER A 12 7.20 8.67 -21.57
N LYS A 13 7.02 8.97 -22.87
CA LYS A 13 6.80 7.94 -23.89
C LYS A 13 8.00 7.00 -24.05
N HIS A 14 9.22 7.53 -24.03
CA HIS A 14 10.42 6.72 -24.11
C HIS A 14 10.52 5.75 -22.92
N GLU A 15 10.32 6.24 -21.70
CA GLU A 15 10.32 5.40 -20.50
C GLU A 15 9.20 4.35 -20.52
N LEU A 16 8.00 4.73 -20.94
CA LEU A 16 6.89 3.79 -21.05
C LEU A 16 7.16 2.71 -22.11
N SER A 17 7.77 3.06 -23.25
CA SER A 17 8.18 2.09 -24.27
C SER A 17 9.19 1.08 -23.73
N ARG A 18 10.17 1.53 -22.95
CA ARG A 18 11.15 0.64 -22.27
C ARG A 18 10.44 -0.32 -21.31
N VAL A 19 9.49 0.17 -20.52
CA VAL A 19 8.67 -0.67 -19.63
C VAL A 19 7.86 -1.68 -20.43
N ILE A 20 7.20 -1.26 -21.52
CA ILE A 20 6.41 -2.15 -22.36
C ILE A 20 7.28 -3.26 -22.97
N GLN A 21 8.48 -2.93 -23.44
CA GLN A 21 9.42 -3.95 -23.94
C GLN A 21 9.80 -4.96 -22.85
N ALA A 22 10.08 -4.49 -21.63
CA ALA A 22 10.36 -5.37 -20.50
C ALA A 22 9.16 -6.28 -20.14
N LEU A 23 7.93 -5.77 -20.25
CA LEU A 23 6.73 -6.57 -20.01
C LEU A 23 6.49 -7.62 -21.10
N LYS A 24 6.82 -7.33 -22.36
CA LYS A 24 6.65 -8.28 -23.48
C LYS A 24 7.58 -9.50 -23.40
N ILE A 25 8.71 -9.36 -22.70
CA ILE A 25 9.67 -10.45 -22.50
C ILE A 25 9.52 -11.13 -21.13
N ALA A 26 8.70 -10.57 -20.24
CA ALA A 26 8.47 -11.15 -18.93
C ALA A 26 7.57 -12.39 -19.07
N ASP A 27 7.96 -13.47 -18.39
CA ASP A 27 7.19 -14.72 -18.38
C ASP A 27 5.81 -14.55 -17.71
N CYS A 28 5.76 -13.72 -16.66
CA CYS A 28 4.56 -13.50 -15.87
C CYS A 28 4.46 -12.02 -15.46
N VAL A 29 3.25 -11.45 -15.55
CA VAL A 29 2.97 -10.06 -15.17
C VAL A 29 1.73 -10.02 -14.28
N ALA A 30 1.86 -9.36 -13.13
CA ALA A 30 0.73 -9.03 -12.27
C ALA A 30 0.41 -7.54 -12.37
N LEU A 31 -0.87 -7.19 -12.45
CA LEU A 31 -1.32 -5.81 -12.45
C LEU A 31 -1.85 -5.42 -11.07
N GLN A 32 -1.32 -4.33 -10.54
CA GLN A 32 -1.82 -3.67 -9.35
C GLN A 32 -2.64 -2.45 -9.78
N ILE A 33 -3.90 -2.45 -9.39
CA ILE A 33 -4.86 -1.40 -9.75
C ILE A 33 -5.31 -0.75 -8.45
N ASP A 34 -5.07 0.55 -8.35
CA ASP A 34 -5.53 1.35 -7.23
C ASP A 34 -6.54 2.39 -7.69
N LYS A 35 -7.58 2.56 -6.89
CA LYS A 35 -8.68 3.45 -7.17
C LYS A 35 -8.69 4.58 -6.15
N SER A 36 -8.60 5.81 -6.65
CA SER A 36 -8.80 7.02 -5.87
C SER A 36 -9.96 7.82 -6.44
N VAL A 37 -10.85 8.29 -5.58
CA VAL A 37 -11.91 9.22 -5.94
C VAL A 37 -11.43 10.61 -5.54
N ASP A 38 -11.32 11.52 -6.51
CA ASP A 38 -10.94 12.90 -6.19
C ASP A 38 -12.12 13.72 -5.63
N LYS A 39 -11.84 14.94 -5.15
CA LYS A 39 -12.84 15.85 -4.58
C LYS A 39 -13.96 16.25 -5.56
N TYR A 40 -13.82 15.95 -6.84
CA TYR A 40 -14.81 16.19 -7.88
C TYR A 40 -15.57 14.91 -8.27
N ASN A 41 -15.43 13.83 -7.48
CA ASN A 41 -16.02 12.52 -7.71
C ASN A 41 -15.59 11.85 -9.03
N ALA A 42 -14.40 12.17 -9.53
CA ALA A 42 -13.83 11.47 -10.67
C ALA A 42 -13.02 10.24 -10.19
N ASP A 43 -13.34 9.08 -10.76
CA ASP A 43 -12.60 7.84 -10.54
C ASP A 43 -11.25 7.93 -11.25
N SER A 44 -10.18 8.03 -10.46
CA SER A 44 -8.79 7.89 -10.92
C SER A 44 -8.32 6.47 -10.66
N LEU A 45 -7.83 5.81 -11.71
CA LEU A 45 -7.21 4.50 -11.62
C LEU A 45 -5.70 4.62 -11.83
N PHE A 46 -4.92 4.14 -10.88
CA PHE A 46 -3.47 4.06 -10.98
C PHE A 46 -3.08 2.62 -11.23
N VAL A 47 -2.31 2.39 -12.29
CA VAL A 47 -1.97 1.05 -12.73
C VAL A 47 -0.46 0.86 -12.67
N THR A 48 -0.03 -0.20 -12.00
CA THR A 48 1.38 -0.62 -11.88
C THR A 48 1.49 -2.08 -12.30
N ALA A 49 2.50 -2.43 -13.07
CA ALA A 49 2.84 -3.81 -13.37
C ALA A 49 3.95 -4.28 -12.44
N ARG A 50 3.83 -5.52 -11.99
CA ARG A 50 4.83 -6.24 -11.22
C ARG A 50 5.24 -7.49 -11.98
N TYR A 51 6.54 -7.65 -12.18
CA TYR A 51 7.12 -8.72 -12.98
C TYR A 51 8.53 -9.02 -12.47
N MET A 52 9.10 -10.15 -12.87
CA MET A 52 10.51 -10.42 -12.64
C MET A 52 11.33 -10.08 -13.87
N ASP A 53 12.51 -9.51 -13.65
CA ASP A 53 13.53 -9.41 -14.67
C ASP A 53 14.12 -10.79 -14.96
N TYR A 54 14.14 -11.16 -16.24
CA TYR A 54 14.65 -12.43 -16.73
C TYR A 54 16.16 -12.60 -16.52
N THR A 55 16.91 -11.51 -16.31
CA THR A 55 18.38 -11.56 -16.21
C THR A 55 18.89 -11.94 -14.82
N ASN A 56 18.20 -11.51 -13.76
CA ASN A 56 18.67 -11.64 -12.38
C ASN A 56 17.57 -12.07 -11.39
N PHE A 57 16.36 -12.39 -11.87
CA PHE A 57 15.17 -12.66 -11.06
C PHE A 57 14.85 -11.53 -10.05
N GLU A 58 15.23 -10.30 -10.39
CA GLU A 58 14.88 -9.13 -9.60
C GLU A 58 13.43 -8.74 -9.87
N MET A 59 12.69 -8.56 -8.79
CA MET A 59 11.31 -8.12 -8.85
C MET A 59 11.24 -6.63 -9.17
N LYS A 60 10.54 -6.30 -10.25
CA LYS A 60 10.33 -4.92 -10.69
C LYS A 60 8.87 -4.52 -10.52
N ALA A 61 8.66 -3.26 -10.16
CA ALA A 61 7.37 -2.60 -10.19
C ALA A 61 7.47 -1.39 -11.10
N SER A 62 6.61 -1.30 -12.12
CA SER A 62 6.65 -0.23 -13.12
C SER A 62 5.27 0.40 -13.27
N PHE A 63 5.20 1.71 -13.12
CA PHE A 63 3.99 2.50 -13.28
C PHE A 63 3.57 2.56 -14.75
N LEU A 64 2.35 2.11 -15.03
CA LEU A 64 1.80 2.06 -16.38
C LEU A 64 0.94 3.25 -16.71
N GLY A 65 0.51 4.02 -15.71
CA GLY A 65 -0.19 5.27 -15.92
C GLY A 65 -1.36 5.48 -14.97
N LYS A 66 -1.81 6.73 -14.96
CA LYS A 66 -3.04 7.18 -14.37
C LYS A 66 -4.11 7.24 -15.46
N CYS A 67 -5.17 6.47 -15.27
CA CYS A 67 -6.31 6.43 -16.15
C CYS A 67 -7.55 7.02 -15.47
N HIS A 68 -8.51 7.43 -16.28
CA HIS A 68 -9.78 7.98 -15.83
C HIS A 68 -10.89 7.36 -16.65
N SER A 69 -12.02 7.08 -16.01
CA SER A 69 -13.24 6.63 -16.67
C SER A 69 -14.36 7.61 -16.37
N GLU A 70 -15.17 7.92 -17.39
CA GLU A 70 -16.46 8.59 -17.19
C GLU A 70 -17.54 7.60 -16.72
N LEU A 71 -17.35 6.31 -17.04
CA LEU A 71 -18.16 5.20 -16.52
C LEU A 71 -17.75 4.86 -15.09
N ARG A 72 -18.71 4.47 -14.26
CA ARG A 72 -18.49 4.16 -12.84
C ARG A 72 -18.39 2.65 -12.59
N GLY A 73 -17.81 2.31 -11.44
CA GLY A 73 -17.77 0.93 -10.94
C GLY A 73 -16.90 0.01 -11.78
N VAL A 74 -17.23 -1.29 -11.78
CA VAL A 74 -16.46 -2.34 -12.47
C VAL A 74 -16.37 -2.09 -13.97
N ILE A 75 -17.46 -1.59 -14.59
CA ILE A 75 -17.52 -1.32 -16.03
C ILE A 75 -16.48 -0.29 -16.45
N GLY A 76 -16.39 0.83 -15.70
CA GLY A 76 -15.38 1.85 -15.97
C GLY A 76 -13.95 1.38 -15.75
N MET A 77 -13.73 0.48 -14.79
CA MET A 77 -12.42 -0.12 -14.55
C MET A 77 -12.01 -1.01 -15.73
N VAL A 78 -12.88 -1.91 -16.18
CA VAL A 78 -12.60 -2.81 -17.31
C VAL A 78 -12.34 -2.02 -18.60
N ASP A 79 -13.19 -1.04 -18.92
CA ASP A 79 -13.03 -0.18 -20.11
C ASP A 79 -11.66 0.52 -20.13
N VAL A 80 -11.26 1.09 -18.98
CA VAL A 80 -9.98 1.76 -18.84
C VAL A 80 -8.81 0.80 -19.01
N LEU A 81 -8.88 -0.39 -18.42
CA LEU A 81 -7.82 -1.38 -18.52
C LEU A 81 -7.70 -1.87 -19.96
N GLN A 82 -8.81 -2.22 -20.61
CA GLN A 82 -8.81 -2.65 -22.02
C GLN A 82 -8.22 -1.58 -22.95
N LYS A 83 -8.63 -0.32 -22.81
CA LYS A 83 -8.05 0.79 -23.59
C LYS A 83 -6.57 1.00 -23.30
N ARG A 84 -6.16 0.89 -22.03
CA ARG A 84 -4.76 1.08 -21.65
C ARG A 84 -3.89 -0.09 -22.08
N PHE A 85 -4.44 -1.29 -22.21
CA PHE A 85 -3.68 -2.51 -22.50
C PHE A 85 -3.89 -3.09 -23.88
N GLN A 86 -4.58 -2.37 -24.77
CA GLN A 86 -4.80 -2.78 -26.15
C GLN A 86 -3.49 -3.14 -26.88
N TYR A 87 -2.34 -2.56 -26.48
CA TYR A 87 -1.02 -2.82 -27.06
C TYR A 87 -0.23 -3.97 -26.40
N LEU A 88 -0.73 -4.53 -25.30
CA LEU A 88 -0.13 -5.69 -24.63
C LEU A 88 -0.75 -7.02 -25.10
N GLU A 89 -1.74 -6.98 -26.02
CA GLU A 89 -2.41 -8.19 -26.55
C GLU A 89 -2.84 -9.14 -25.41
N ILE A 90 -3.35 -8.57 -24.31
CA ILE A 90 -3.81 -9.35 -23.15
C ILE A 90 -5.09 -10.06 -23.58
N GLU A 91 -4.95 -11.32 -23.98
CA GLU A 91 -6.08 -12.14 -24.45
C GLU A 91 -7.01 -12.56 -23.30
N ASP A 92 -6.51 -12.66 -22.06
CA ASP A 92 -7.29 -13.05 -20.90
C ASP A 92 -6.94 -12.26 -19.62
N VAL A 93 -7.96 -11.69 -18.96
CA VAL A 93 -7.81 -11.09 -17.62
C VAL A 93 -7.85 -12.21 -16.59
N ILE A 94 -6.66 -12.68 -16.22
CA ILE A 94 -6.45 -13.78 -15.27
C ILE A 94 -6.71 -13.28 -13.84
N LYS A 95 -7.89 -13.65 -13.30
CA LYS A 95 -8.25 -13.70 -11.86
C LYS A 95 -7.89 -12.46 -11.01
N ALA A 96 -8.88 -11.63 -10.71
CA ALA A 96 -8.72 -10.50 -9.79
C ALA A 96 -8.58 -10.94 -8.32
N LYS A 97 -7.58 -10.40 -7.61
CA LYS A 97 -7.42 -10.57 -6.16
C LYS A 97 -7.71 -9.27 -5.42
N MET A 98 -8.50 -9.35 -4.37
CA MET A 98 -8.83 -8.20 -3.54
C MET A 98 -7.68 -7.85 -2.58
N CYS A 99 -7.41 -6.56 -2.44
CA CYS A 99 -6.36 -6.05 -1.56
C CYS A 99 -6.67 -6.34 -0.08
N ILE A 100 -5.67 -6.86 0.65
CA ILE A 100 -5.78 -7.15 2.08
C ILE A 100 -5.92 -5.90 2.94
N ALA A 101 -5.27 -4.80 2.58
CA ALA A 101 -5.45 -3.55 3.31
C ALA A 101 -6.92 -3.11 3.26
N HIS A 102 -7.54 -3.20 2.08
CA HIS A 102 -8.96 -2.89 1.91
C HIS A 102 -9.88 -3.92 2.61
N LYS A 103 -9.58 -5.23 2.54
CA LYS A 103 -10.32 -6.26 3.30
C LYS A 103 -10.25 -6.01 4.81
N SER A 104 -9.09 -5.60 5.31
CA SER A 104 -8.87 -5.24 6.71
C SER A 104 -9.63 -3.98 7.10
N ASP A 105 -9.68 -2.95 6.24
CA ASP A 105 -10.49 -1.76 6.47
C ASP A 105 -11.99 -2.10 6.52
N LEU A 106 -12.48 -2.90 5.58
CA LEU A 106 -13.87 -3.37 5.59
C LEU A 106 -14.17 -4.23 6.83
N ALA A 107 -13.19 -4.99 7.33
CA ALA A 107 -13.31 -5.73 8.58
C ALA A 107 -13.55 -4.80 9.76
N PHE A 108 -12.81 -3.70 9.81
CA PHE A 108 -13.00 -2.68 10.84
C PHE A 108 -14.32 -1.92 10.68
N GLU A 109 -14.71 -1.57 9.45
CA GLU A 109 -16.00 -0.94 9.16
C GLU A 109 -17.18 -1.82 9.62
N SER A 110 -17.07 -3.14 9.50
CA SER A 110 -18.09 -4.05 10.06
C SER A 110 -18.22 -3.97 11.58
N VAL A 111 -17.13 -3.68 12.31
CA VAL A 111 -17.21 -3.46 13.77
C VAL A 111 -18.01 -2.20 14.06
N GLU A 112 -17.72 -1.10 13.37
CA GLU A 112 -18.50 0.14 13.43
C GLU A 112 -19.98 -0.10 13.11
N ASN A 113 -20.26 -0.99 12.16
CA ASN A 113 -21.62 -1.25 11.73
C ASN A 113 -22.42 -2.12 12.72
N VAL A 114 -21.76 -3.01 13.44
CA VAL A 114 -22.42 -4.00 14.32
C VAL A 114 -22.46 -3.56 15.77
N VAL A 115 -21.48 -2.79 16.27
CA VAL A 115 -21.43 -2.36 17.67
C VAL A 115 -21.79 -0.87 17.80
N PRO A 116 -23.03 -0.52 18.20
CA PRO A 116 -23.50 0.87 18.21
C PRO A 116 -22.66 1.77 19.11
N GLU A 117 -22.26 1.31 20.29
CA GLU A 117 -21.44 2.06 21.25
C GLU A 117 -20.08 2.43 20.65
N PHE A 118 -19.49 1.53 19.87
CA PHE A 118 -18.24 1.77 19.16
C PHE A 118 -18.41 2.82 18.05
N ARG A 119 -19.53 2.78 17.31
CA ARG A 119 -19.88 3.83 16.33
C ARG A 119 -20.02 5.21 16.97
N HIS A 120 -20.66 5.28 18.14
CA HIS A 120 -20.81 6.53 18.89
C HIS A 120 -19.43 7.04 19.35
N TRP A 121 -18.60 6.18 19.94
CA TRP A 121 -17.21 6.52 20.30
C TRP A 121 -16.42 7.05 19.11
N LEU A 122 -16.50 6.38 17.95
CA LEU A 122 -15.78 6.79 16.75
C LEU A 122 -16.20 8.18 16.28
N THR A 123 -17.50 8.48 16.37
CA THR A 123 -18.05 9.81 16.08
C THR A 123 -17.49 10.86 17.03
N ASP A 124 -17.43 10.55 18.33
CA ASP A 124 -16.89 11.46 19.35
C ASP A 124 -15.39 11.73 19.17
N VAL A 125 -14.59 10.71 18.86
CA VAL A 125 -13.16 10.86 18.52
C VAL A 125 -12.98 11.77 17.32
N LYS A 126 -13.76 11.55 16.24
CA LYS A 126 -13.73 12.39 15.03
C LYS A 126 -14.15 13.83 15.35
N ASN A 127 -15.11 14.03 16.25
CA ASN A 127 -15.54 15.35 16.71
C ASN A 127 -14.43 16.09 17.46
N VAL A 128 -13.69 15.42 18.34
CA VAL A 128 -12.52 16.01 19.04
C VAL A 128 -11.44 16.41 18.04
N ALA A 129 -11.09 15.51 17.12
CA ALA A 129 -10.08 15.78 16.10
C ALA A 129 -10.49 16.98 15.23
N THR A 130 -11.75 17.02 14.77
CA THR A 130 -12.31 18.13 13.98
C THR A 130 -12.34 19.42 14.78
N TYR A 131 -12.64 19.36 16.08
CA TYR A 131 -12.62 20.50 16.97
C TYR A 131 -11.22 21.16 16.97
N PHE A 132 -10.15 20.42 17.25
CA PHE A 132 -8.82 21.02 17.29
C PHE A 132 -8.25 21.35 15.90
N ARG A 133 -8.51 20.54 14.88
CA ARG A 133 -8.07 20.82 13.49
C ARG A 133 -8.68 22.10 12.92
N GLY A 134 -9.94 22.38 13.27
CA GLY A 134 -10.68 23.51 12.71
C GLY A 134 -10.29 24.89 13.26
N SER A 135 -9.19 25.02 14.00
CA SER A 135 -8.73 26.33 14.51
C SER A 135 -7.28 26.27 14.96
N SER A 136 -6.44 27.09 14.33
CA SER A 136 -5.06 27.33 14.77
C SER A 136 -5.00 27.81 16.21
N TYR A 137 -5.88 28.76 16.61
CA TYR A 137 -5.97 29.26 17.98
C TYR A 137 -6.19 28.14 19.02
N ARG A 138 -7.05 27.15 18.71
CA ARG A 138 -7.29 26.01 19.61
C ARG A 138 -6.08 25.08 19.70
N GLN A 139 -5.30 24.95 18.62
CA GLN A 139 -4.05 24.17 18.63
C GLN A 139 -2.97 24.89 19.43
N GLU A 140 -2.80 26.19 19.20
CA GLU A 140 -1.83 27.03 19.92
C GLU A 140 -2.10 27.01 21.42
N ASN A 141 -3.36 27.19 21.84
CA ASN A 141 -3.71 27.11 23.25
C ASN A 141 -3.47 25.72 23.86
N LEU A 142 -3.63 24.65 23.08
CA LEU A 142 -3.28 23.29 23.53
C LEU A 142 -1.76 23.16 23.77
N HIS A 143 -0.94 23.77 22.91
CA HIS A 143 0.51 23.82 23.08
C HIS A 143 0.93 24.68 24.28
N GLU A 144 0.29 25.82 24.51
CA GLU A 144 0.52 26.65 25.70
C GLU A 144 0.21 25.88 27.00
N ILE A 145 -0.92 25.17 27.04
CA ILE A 145 -1.30 24.34 28.19
C ILE A 145 -0.29 23.22 28.38
N ALA A 146 0.13 22.53 27.30
CA ALA A 146 1.14 21.48 27.39
C ALA A 146 2.46 22.03 27.96
N ALA A 147 2.93 23.18 27.48
CA ALA A 147 4.14 23.83 27.98
C ALA A 147 4.02 24.16 29.47
N SER A 148 2.86 24.63 29.93
CA SER A 148 2.62 24.90 31.36
C SER A 148 2.62 23.65 32.24
N LEU A 149 2.39 22.48 31.67
CA LEU A 149 2.42 21.18 32.34
C LEU A 149 3.78 20.47 32.20
N GLY A 150 4.76 21.06 31.49
CA GLY A 150 6.03 20.40 31.19
C GLY A 150 5.91 19.28 30.15
N GLU A 151 4.84 19.27 29.35
CA GLU A 151 4.54 18.25 28.35
C GLU A 151 4.59 18.84 26.93
N THR A 152 4.54 17.97 25.91
CA THR A 152 4.44 18.38 24.50
C THR A 152 3.11 17.89 23.92
N ALA A 153 2.28 18.82 23.44
CA ALA A 153 1.04 18.46 22.75
C ALA A 153 1.33 17.78 21.40
N LYS A 154 0.67 16.66 21.16
CA LYS A 154 0.72 15.92 19.90
C LYS A 154 -0.19 16.55 18.86
N HIS A 155 0.29 16.66 17.62
CA HIS A 155 -0.55 17.15 16.52
C HIS A 155 -1.65 16.15 16.17
N PHE A 156 -2.86 16.65 15.87
CA PHE A 156 -3.92 15.83 15.29
C PHE A 156 -3.67 15.66 13.78
N PRO A 157 -3.45 14.43 13.28
CA PRO A 157 -3.08 14.21 11.86
C PRO A 157 -4.17 14.79 10.95
N ARG A 158 -3.84 15.35 9.78
CA ARG A 158 -4.85 15.80 8.80
C ARG A 158 -5.30 14.63 7.90
N HIS A 159 -6.41 14.78 7.18
CA HIS A 159 -7.07 13.74 6.35
C HIS A 159 -6.25 13.19 5.16
N HIS A 160 -4.92 13.35 5.16
CA HIS A 160 -4.04 13.00 4.05
C HIS A 160 -3.17 11.76 4.33
N GLU A 161 -3.42 11.02 5.41
CA GLU A 161 -2.68 9.78 5.69
C GLU A 161 -3.39 8.59 5.06
N VAL A 162 -2.65 7.91 4.18
CA VAL A 162 -3.13 7.03 3.10
C VAL A 162 -3.68 5.68 3.60
N ARG A 163 -3.66 5.42 4.92
CA ARG A 163 -4.17 4.17 5.53
C ARG A 163 -5.19 4.48 6.60
N PHE A 164 -6.41 3.96 6.44
CA PHE A 164 -7.53 4.29 7.33
C PHE A 164 -7.27 3.89 8.78
N ALA A 165 -6.83 2.65 9.03
CA ALA A 165 -6.54 2.17 10.38
C ALA A 165 -5.37 2.93 11.03
N GLU A 166 -4.31 3.23 10.28
CA GLU A 166 -3.16 4.00 10.78
C GLU A 166 -3.56 5.45 11.10
N HIS A 167 -4.31 6.10 10.20
CA HIS A 167 -4.80 7.45 10.42
C HIS A 167 -5.66 7.51 11.69
N LEU A 168 -6.62 6.58 11.83
CA LEU A 168 -7.46 6.53 13.02
C LEU A 168 -6.64 6.21 14.28
N ALA A 169 -5.66 5.31 14.21
CA ALA A 169 -4.74 5.05 15.32
C ALA A 169 -3.98 6.31 15.75
N ASN A 170 -3.50 7.10 14.78
CA ASN A 170 -2.80 8.36 15.03
C ASN A 170 -3.73 9.41 15.66
N VAL A 171 -4.99 9.48 15.22
CA VAL A 171 -6.01 10.33 15.85
C VAL A 171 -6.27 9.93 17.29
N VAL A 172 -6.52 8.64 17.54
CA VAL A 172 -6.80 8.11 18.89
C VAL A 172 -5.59 8.32 19.80
N LEU A 173 -4.38 8.09 19.29
CA LEU A 173 -3.15 8.34 20.03
C LEU A 173 -2.99 9.83 20.37
N ALA A 174 -3.32 10.75 19.45
CA ALA A 174 -3.32 12.18 19.76
C ALA A 174 -4.37 12.55 20.83
N VAL A 175 -5.56 11.94 20.79
CA VAL A 175 -6.59 12.11 21.85
C VAL A 175 -6.06 11.66 23.21
N LEU A 176 -5.46 10.46 23.28
CA LEU A 176 -4.92 9.91 24.53
C LEU A 176 -3.75 10.74 25.06
N SER A 177 -2.76 11.05 24.21
CA SER A 177 -1.58 11.82 24.60
C SER A 177 -1.92 13.25 25.03
N ASN A 178 -2.97 13.85 24.47
CA ASN A 178 -3.37 15.22 24.80
C ASN A 178 -4.46 15.30 25.86
N HIS A 179 -4.92 14.18 26.44
CA HIS A 179 -6.13 14.13 27.26
C HIS A 179 -6.15 15.18 28.37
N GLN A 180 -5.05 15.28 29.14
CA GLN A 180 -4.92 16.24 30.22
C GLN A 180 -5.01 17.70 29.74
N MET A 181 -4.33 18.03 28.64
CA MET A 181 -4.33 19.37 28.05
C MET A 181 -5.70 19.73 27.47
N MET A 182 -6.36 18.79 26.79
CA MET A 182 -7.71 18.98 26.26
C MET A 182 -8.72 19.22 27.39
N TYR A 183 -8.62 18.43 28.46
CA TYR A 183 -9.50 18.56 29.61
C TYR A 183 -9.31 19.90 30.32
N ALA A 184 -8.06 20.36 30.48
CA ALA A 184 -7.74 21.69 31.00
C ALA A 184 -8.27 22.81 30.08
N HIS A 185 -8.10 22.67 28.77
CA HIS A 185 -8.62 23.61 27.77
C HIS A 185 -10.14 23.77 27.90
N TRP A 186 -10.89 22.66 27.95
CA TRP A 186 -12.34 22.72 28.09
C TRP A 186 -12.78 23.26 29.46
N LYS A 187 -12.03 22.99 30.54
CA LYS A 187 -12.28 23.64 31.85
C LYS A 187 -12.12 25.16 31.77
N GLN A 188 -11.09 25.66 31.11
CA GLN A 188 -10.91 27.10 30.90
C GLN A 188 -12.07 27.71 30.10
N LEU A 189 -12.56 27.02 29.06
CA LEU A 189 -13.70 27.47 28.26
C LEU A 189 -15.04 27.39 29.01
N TYR A 190 -15.22 26.40 29.89
CA TYR A 190 -16.43 26.27 30.71
C TYR A 190 -16.65 27.49 31.61
N ASN A 191 -15.56 28.14 32.01
CA ASN A 191 -15.56 29.35 32.83
C ASN A 191 -15.76 30.65 32.01
N LYS A 192 -15.92 30.55 30.67
CA LYS A 192 -16.15 31.68 29.75
C LYS A 192 -17.63 31.78 29.31
N VAL A 193 -17.90 32.59 28.28
CA VAL A 193 -19.24 32.97 27.75
C VAL A 193 -20.20 31.78 27.59
N LYS A 194 -21.50 32.01 27.86
CA LYS A 194 -22.59 31.01 27.92
C LYS A 194 -22.64 30.00 26.76
N ILE A 195 -22.32 30.40 25.53
CA ILE A 195 -22.34 29.51 24.34
C ILE A 195 -21.15 28.53 24.36
N MET A 196 -19.94 29.02 24.68
CA MET A 196 -18.74 28.18 24.80
C MET A 196 -18.87 27.20 25.97
N LYS A 197 -19.57 27.61 27.03
CA LYS A 197 -19.85 26.80 28.22
C LYS A 197 -20.62 25.52 27.92
N ASN A 198 -21.68 25.57 27.10
CA ASN A 198 -22.47 24.37 26.78
C ASN A 198 -21.69 23.34 25.96
N LYS A 199 -20.91 23.80 24.98
CA LYS A 199 -20.06 22.93 24.16
C LYS A 199 -18.92 22.32 24.98
N ALA A 200 -18.26 23.12 25.82
CA ALA A 200 -17.22 22.63 26.74
C ALA A 200 -17.79 21.64 27.78
N ARG A 201 -19.01 21.86 28.28
CA ARG A 201 -19.68 20.94 29.21
C ARG A 201 -19.88 19.55 28.61
N GLY A 202 -20.28 19.46 27.34
CA GLY A 202 -20.39 18.18 26.62
C GLY A 202 -19.05 17.44 26.61
N PHE A 203 -18.01 18.07 26.07
CA PHE A 203 -16.68 17.45 26.03
C PHE A 203 -16.14 17.06 27.42
N LEU A 204 -16.33 17.88 28.45
CA LEU A 204 -15.89 17.55 29.82
C LEU A 204 -16.60 16.34 30.41
N LYS A 205 -17.88 16.12 30.05
CA LYS A 205 -18.64 14.94 30.46
C LYS A 205 -18.13 13.71 29.69
N ASP A 206 -18.09 13.83 28.37
CA ASP A 206 -17.84 12.72 27.45
C ASP A 206 -16.38 12.25 27.49
N TRP A 207 -15.44 13.11 27.92
CA TRP A 207 -14.00 12.84 28.00
C TRP A 207 -13.44 12.99 29.42
N SER A 208 -14.24 12.70 30.45
CA SER A 208 -13.75 12.60 31.83
C SER A 208 -12.77 11.43 32.01
N GLN A 209 -12.02 11.42 33.12
CA GLN A 209 -10.97 10.43 33.39
C GLN A 209 -11.49 8.99 33.52
N THR A 210 -12.78 8.83 33.83
CA THR A 210 -13.47 7.52 33.90
C THR A 210 -14.53 7.37 32.80
N SER A 211 -14.44 8.18 31.74
CA SER A 211 -15.43 8.16 30.66
C SER A 211 -15.30 6.89 29.81
N PHE A 212 -16.43 6.47 29.26
CA PHE A 212 -16.47 5.42 28.23
C PHE A 212 -15.52 5.74 27.07
N ASN A 213 -15.51 7.00 26.60
CA ASN A 213 -14.70 7.38 25.44
C ASN A 213 -13.21 7.25 25.69
N LEU A 214 -12.72 7.62 26.87
CA LEU A 214 -11.30 7.50 27.19
C LEU A 214 -10.87 6.02 27.27
N ASN A 215 -11.66 5.19 27.96
CA ASN A 215 -11.37 3.77 28.09
C ASN A 215 -11.46 3.05 26.74
N MET A 216 -12.48 3.36 25.93
CA MET A 216 -12.64 2.80 24.60
C MET A 216 -11.54 3.26 23.64
N SER A 217 -11.02 4.49 23.79
CA SER A 217 -9.86 4.96 23.03
C SER A 217 -8.60 4.13 23.30
N ALA A 218 -8.35 3.71 24.53
CA ALA A 218 -7.21 2.83 24.84
C ALA A 218 -7.36 1.46 24.16
N VAL A 219 -8.51 0.81 24.31
CA VAL A 219 -8.82 -0.49 23.68
C VAL A 219 -8.75 -0.39 22.15
N ALA A 220 -9.38 0.63 21.58
CA ALA A 220 -9.40 0.82 20.14
C ALA A 220 -8.01 1.08 19.58
N LEU A 221 -7.13 1.78 20.30
CA LEU A 221 -5.74 1.97 19.88
C LEU A 221 -5.01 0.63 19.76
N ASP A 222 -5.18 -0.27 20.72
CA ASP A 222 -4.53 -1.58 20.70
C ASP A 222 -5.05 -2.45 19.53
N ILE A 223 -6.35 -2.41 19.25
CA ILE A 223 -6.95 -3.07 18.07
C ILE A 223 -6.41 -2.45 16.78
N LEU A 224 -6.50 -1.13 16.64
CA LEU A 224 -6.07 -0.40 15.44
C LEU A 224 -4.58 -0.60 15.15
N ARG A 225 -3.74 -0.75 16.18
CA ARG A 225 -2.33 -1.10 16.02
C ARG A 225 -2.13 -2.48 15.40
N GLN A 226 -2.99 -3.46 15.71
CA GLN A 226 -2.91 -4.78 15.06
C GLN A 226 -3.31 -4.69 13.58
N PHE A 227 -4.37 -3.94 13.25
CA PHE A 227 -4.79 -3.70 11.88
C PHE A 227 -3.71 -2.95 11.09
N THR A 228 -3.15 -1.88 11.68
CA THR A 228 -2.03 -1.11 11.09
C THR A 228 -0.81 -1.98 10.85
N TYR A 229 -0.46 -2.85 11.81
CA TYR A 229 0.66 -3.79 11.65
C TYR A 229 0.42 -4.73 10.46
N LEU A 230 -0.76 -5.35 10.36
CA LEU A 230 -1.09 -6.23 9.24
C LEU A 230 -1.01 -5.50 7.89
N GLN A 231 -1.59 -4.30 7.82
CA GLN A 231 -1.57 -3.47 6.61
C GLN A 231 -0.13 -3.14 6.17
N LYS A 232 0.72 -2.73 7.12
CA LYS A 232 2.13 -2.43 6.85
C LYS A 232 2.92 -3.66 6.40
N GLU A 233 2.73 -4.80 7.05
CA GLU A 233 3.40 -6.04 6.64
C GLU A 233 2.97 -6.47 5.23
N ALA A 234 1.66 -6.38 4.93
CA ALA A 234 1.10 -6.71 3.63
C ALA A 234 1.59 -5.80 2.49
N GLN A 235 2.12 -4.62 2.80
CA GLN A 235 2.58 -3.63 1.82
C GLN A 235 4.10 -3.62 1.60
N ARG A 236 4.83 -4.55 2.22
CA ARG A 236 6.28 -4.65 1.99
C ARG A 236 6.57 -5.16 0.58
N THR A 237 7.64 -4.65 -0.03
CA THR A 237 8.03 -5.00 -1.41
C THR A 237 8.19 -6.51 -1.63
N PHE A 238 8.81 -7.21 -0.69
CA PHE A 238 9.12 -8.64 -0.75
C PHE A 238 8.26 -9.48 0.19
N VAL A 239 6.94 -9.27 0.19
CA VAL A 239 6.01 -10.15 0.91
C VAL A 239 5.20 -10.99 -0.08
N THR A 240 5.18 -12.29 0.13
CA THR A 240 4.29 -13.20 -0.62
C THR A 240 2.96 -13.36 0.13
N LEU A 241 1.94 -13.87 -0.55
CA LEU A 241 0.70 -14.23 0.13
C LEU A 241 0.92 -15.29 1.24
N ALA A 242 1.93 -16.16 1.10
CA ALA A 242 2.29 -17.17 2.09
C ALA A 242 2.78 -16.57 3.41
N ASP A 243 3.62 -15.53 3.36
CA ASP A 243 4.07 -14.83 4.57
C ASP A 243 2.92 -14.15 5.30
N LEU A 244 1.93 -13.66 4.53
CA LEU A 244 0.80 -12.95 5.10
C LEU A 244 -0.05 -13.82 6.02
N MET A 245 -0.28 -15.10 5.69
CA MET A 245 -1.06 -15.99 6.58
C MET A 245 -0.45 -16.07 7.97
N GLN A 246 0.87 -16.19 8.06
CA GLN A 246 1.57 -16.18 9.36
C GLN A 246 1.36 -14.85 10.10
N LYS A 247 1.36 -13.72 9.37
CA LYS A 247 1.10 -12.40 9.96
C LYS A 247 -0.35 -12.24 10.41
N ARG A 248 -1.31 -12.77 9.64
CA ARG A 248 -2.73 -12.82 10.00
C ARG A 248 -2.91 -13.59 11.30
N ASP A 249 -2.40 -14.80 11.38
CA ASP A 249 -2.57 -15.68 12.54
C ASP A 249 -1.96 -15.07 13.80
N HIS A 250 -0.79 -14.43 13.66
CA HIS A 250 -0.16 -13.65 14.74
C HIS A 250 -1.04 -12.49 15.23
N VAL A 251 -1.69 -11.77 14.30
CA VAL A 251 -2.63 -10.69 14.64
C VAL A 251 -3.88 -11.22 15.33
N LEU A 252 -4.46 -12.33 14.84
CA LEU A 252 -5.62 -12.98 15.46
C LEU A 252 -5.30 -13.49 16.87
N GLN A 253 -4.08 -14.02 17.07
CA GLN A 253 -3.59 -14.44 18.37
C GLN A 253 -3.47 -13.24 19.32
N ARG A 254 -2.87 -12.13 18.87
CA ARG A 254 -2.76 -10.90 19.67
C ARG A 254 -4.13 -10.33 20.04
N LEU A 255 -5.08 -10.28 19.11
CA LEU A 255 -6.45 -9.86 19.41
C LEU A 255 -7.08 -10.79 20.47
N SER A 256 -6.83 -12.10 20.39
CA SER A 256 -7.30 -13.07 21.39
C SER A 256 -6.65 -12.84 22.77
N MET A 257 -5.39 -12.41 22.83
CA MET A 257 -4.75 -12.04 24.09
C MET A 257 -5.38 -10.79 24.72
N ILE A 258 -5.79 -9.80 23.91
CA ILE A 258 -6.49 -8.59 24.41
C ILE A 258 -7.86 -8.95 25.02
N VAL A 259 -8.53 -9.99 24.51
CA VAL A 259 -9.75 -10.53 25.14
C VAL A 259 -9.47 -11.01 26.56
N ASN A 260 -8.40 -11.79 26.73
CA ASN A 260 -8.08 -12.56 27.94
C ASN A 260 -7.30 -11.77 29.01
N SER A 261 -6.75 -10.60 28.69
CA SER A 261 -5.94 -9.80 29.62
C SER A 261 -6.26 -8.31 29.51
N PRO A 262 -7.36 -7.83 30.12
CA PRO A 262 -7.62 -6.40 30.22
C PRO A 262 -6.51 -5.70 31.02
N TYR A 263 -6.30 -4.40 30.74
CA TYR A 263 -5.24 -3.57 31.31
C TYR A 263 -5.10 -3.73 32.83
N PRO A 264 -3.88 -3.76 33.39
CA PRO A 264 -3.69 -3.81 34.84
C PRO A 264 -4.16 -2.51 35.49
N GLY A 265 -5.12 -2.60 36.44
CA GLY A 265 -5.37 -1.54 37.44
C GLY A 265 -6.74 -0.87 37.49
N GLY A 266 -7.78 -1.36 36.79
CA GLY A 266 -9.13 -0.78 36.87
C GLY A 266 -10.20 -1.82 37.16
N TYR A 267 -11.04 -1.58 38.17
CA TYR A 267 -12.32 -2.29 38.29
C TYR A 267 -13.19 -1.84 37.11
N GLU A 268 -13.28 -2.63 36.04
CA GLU A 268 -14.15 -2.32 34.90
C GLU A 268 -15.61 -2.40 35.36
N GLY A 269 -16.42 -1.38 35.03
CA GLY A 269 -17.86 -1.51 35.17
C GLY A 269 -18.37 -2.60 34.21
N LYS A 270 -19.29 -3.47 34.66
CA LYS A 270 -19.85 -4.59 33.86
C LYS A 270 -20.30 -4.18 32.46
N ASN A 271 -20.78 -2.95 32.30
CA ASN A 271 -21.24 -2.42 31.00
C ASN A 271 -20.10 -2.13 30.02
N PHE A 272 -18.92 -1.71 30.50
CA PHE A 272 -17.76 -1.46 29.64
C PHE A 272 -17.10 -2.78 29.22
N GLU A 273 -16.99 -3.74 30.13
CA GLU A 273 -16.43 -5.06 29.86
C GLU A 273 -17.17 -5.76 28.70
N ALA A 274 -18.51 -5.77 28.73
CA ALA A 274 -19.32 -6.37 27.69
C ALA A 274 -19.05 -5.75 26.30
N VAL A 275 -19.05 -4.41 26.22
CA VAL A 275 -18.78 -3.69 24.96
C VAL A 275 -17.34 -3.92 24.49
N ARG A 276 -16.36 -3.91 25.40
CA ARG A 276 -14.95 -4.21 25.08
C ARG A 276 -14.81 -5.59 24.46
N LEU A 277 -15.40 -6.61 25.09
CA LEU A 277 -15.36 -7.99 24.61
C LEU A 277 -16.03 -8.13 23.24
N GLU A 278 -17.18 -7.48 23.05
CA GLU A 278 -17.90 -7.48 21.78
C GLU A 278 -17.07 -6.83 20.66
N VAL A 279 -16.49 -5.64 20.89
CA VAL A 279 -15.65 -4.94 19.91
C VAL A 279 -14.44 -5.79 19.50
N ILE A 280 -13.71 -6.36 20.45
CA ILE A 280 -12.51 -7.17 20.15
C ILE A 280 -12.91 -8.45 19.40
N THR A 281 -13.99 -9.11 19.84
CA THR A 281 -14.49 -10.35 19.22
C THR A 281 -14.99 -10.09 17.81
N CYS A 282 -15.75 -9.02 17.59
CA CYS A 282 -16.16 -8.58 16.26
C CYS A 282 -14.95 -8.26 15.38
N ALA A 283 -13.97 -7.50 15.88
CA ALA A 283 -12.77 -7.16 15.13
C ALA A 283 -12.01 -8.42 14.69
N LYS A 284 -11.83 -9.38 15.60
CA LYS A 284 -11.21 -10.68 15.29
C LYS A 284 -12.02 -11.44 14.24
N ASN A 285 -13.31 -11.67 14.48
CA ASN A 285 -14.15 -12.51 13.64
C ASN A 285 -14.33 -11.91 12.23
N PHE A 286 -14.49 -10.59 12.12
CA PHE A 286 -14.61 -9.94 10.81
C PHE A 286 -13.29 -9.95 10.05
N LEU A 287 -12.16 -9.80 10.74
CA LEU A 287 -10.84 -9.87 10.12
C LEU A 287 -10.55 -11.29 9.62
N GLU A 288 -10.77 -12.30 10.46
CA GLU A 288 -10.62 -13.71 10.13
C GLU A 288 -11.47 -14.05 8.90
N ARG A 289 -12.79 -13.83 8.96
CA ARG A 289 -13.70 -14.12 7.84
C ARG A 289 -13.30 -13.43 6.54
N ARG A 290 -12.96 -12.13 6.57
CA ARG A 290 -12.64 -11.42 5.31
C ARG A 290 -11.33 -11.87 4.67
N LEU A 291 -10.39 -12.35 5.47
CA LEU A 291 -9.11 -12.86 4.99
C LEU A 291 -9.16 -14.34 4.60
N ASP A 292 -10.15 -15.09 5.10
CA ASP A 292 -10.35 -16.52 4.82
C ASP A 292 -11.07 -16.80 3.49
N VAL A 293 -12.01 -15.93 3.09
CA VAL A 293 -13.08 -16.26 2.11
C VAL A 293 -12.63 -16.51 0.65
N ASP A 294 -11.43 -16.10 0.19
CA ASP A 294 -11.08 -16.22 -1.26
C ASP A 294 -9.65 -16.68 -1.59
N GLN A 295 -8.76 -16.80 -0.60
CA GLN A 295 -7.33 -16.96 -0.87
C GLN A 295 -6.69 -18.15 -0.13
N ASP A 296 -7.35 -18.72 0.88
CA ASP A 296 -6.73 -19.70 1.77
C ASP A 296 -6.25 -20.96 1.04
N LEU A 297 -7.02 -21.47 0.07
CA LEU A 297 -6.61 -22.63 -0.75
C LEU A 297 -5.38 -22.34 -1.62
N GLN A 298 -5.34 -21.17 -2.27
CA GLN A 298 -4.21 -20.79 -3.12
C GLN A 298 -2.97 -20.55 -2.28
N VAL A 299 -3.11 -19.87 -1.14
CA VAL A 299 -1.97 -19.61 -0.25
C VAL A 299 -1.48 -20.89 0.40
N LYS A 300 -2.38 -21.78 0.83
CA LYS A 300 -2.01 -23.10 1.33
C LYS A 300 -1.23 -23.88 0.28
N ALA A 301 -1.70 -23.92 -0.96
CA ALA A 301 -0.97 -24.58 -2.02
C ALA A 301 0.37 -23.91 -2.37
N MET A 302 0.50 -22.57 -2.25
CA MET A 302 1.81 -21.89 -2.31
C MET A 302 2.75 -22.35 -1.19
N ILE A 303 2.23 -22.48 0.04
CA ILE A 303 2.98 -22.97 1.21
C ILE A 303 3.39 -24.44 1.00
N ASP A 304 2.49 -25.27 0.49
CA ASP A 304 2.75 -26.68 0.22
C ASP A 304 3.78 -26.85 -0.90
N VAL A 305 3.74 -26.02 -1.95
CA VAL A 305 4.80 -25.96 -2.98
C VAL A 305 6.14 -25.54 -2.38
N ALA A 306 6.15 -24.49 -1.54
CA ALA A 306 7.38 -24.02 -0.89
C ALA A 306 8.01 -25.06 0.04
N ASN A 307 7.19 -25.95 0.61
CA ASN A 307 7.61 -26.99 1.56
C ASN A 307 7.70 -28.38 0.93
N ALA A 308 7.51 -28.52 -0.38
CA ALA A 308 7.61 -29.81 -1.04
C ALA A 308 9.04 -30.34 -0.99
N GLU A 309 9.21 -31.57 -0.52
CA GLU A 309 10.52 -32.22 -0.40
C GLU A 309 10.81 -33.20 -1.55
N ASN A 310 9.83 -33.45 -2.40
CA ASN A 310 9.94 -34.37 -3.54
C ASN A 310 8.95 -34.01 -4.66
N ALA A 311 9.14 -34.66 -5.82
CA ALA A 311 8.31 -34.44 -7.01
C ALA A 311 6.82 -34.74 -6.76
N GLU A 312 6.50 -35.81 -6.03
CA GLU A 312 5.11 -36.16 -5.75
C GLU A 312 4.40 -35.06 -4.95
N ALA A 313 5.06 -34.54 -3.90
CA ALA A 313 4.54 -33.48 -3.05
C ALA A 313 4.32 -32.18 -3.84
N ILE A 314 5.29 -31.75 -4.66
CA ILE A 314 5.15 -30.50 -5.43
C ILE A 314 4.06 -30.63 -6.50
N ILE A 315 3.95 -31.80 -7.14
CA ILE A 315 2.92 -32.07 -8.15
C ILE A 315 1.55 -32.01 -7.50
N LYS A 316 1.38 -32.66 -6.34
CA LYS A 316 0.12 -32.65 -5.60
C LYS A 316 -0.29 -31.23 -5.17
N ALA A 317 0.67 -30.43 -4.73
CA ALA A 317 0.42 -29.05 -4.29
C ALA A 317 0.14 -28.08 -5.44
N GLY A 318 0.90 -28.18 -6.54
CA GLY A 318 0.89 -27.21 -7.64
C GLY A 318 -0.09 -27.51 -8.77
N ARG A 319 -0.49 -28.78 -8.98
CA ARG A 319 -1.28 -29.20 -10.15
C ARG A 319 -2.55 -28.37 -10.35
N GLN A 320 -3.35 -28.20 -9.29
CA GLN A 320 -4.60 -27.45 -9.40
C GLN A 320 -4.32 -25.97 -9.69
N ILE A 321 -3.30 -25.37 -9.07
CA ILE A 321 -2.93 -23.98 -9.34
C ILE A 321 -2.49 -23.80 -10.79
N VAL A 322 -1.73 -24.74 -11.33
CA VAL A 322 -1.24 -24.66 -12.72
C VAL A 322 -2.40 -24.74 -13.70
N SER A 323 -3.31 -25.70 -13.52
CA SER A 323 -4.57 -25.79 -14.26
C SER A 323 -5.35 -24.47 -14.17
N ASP A 324 -5.46 -23.93 -12.97
CA ASP A 324 -6.20 -22.71 -12.66
C ASP A 324 -5.62 -21.44 -13.32
N ILE A 325 -4.30 -21.33 -13.46
CA ILE A 325 -3.62 -20.10 -13.90
C ILE A 325 -3.22 -20.19 -15.37
N PHE A 326 -2.67 -21.32 -15.79
CA PHE A 326 -2.12 -21.52 -17.13
C PHE A 326 -3.03 -22.35 -18.03
N GLY A 327 -3.93 -23.16 -17.45
CA GLY A 327 -4.86 -24.03 -18.16
C GLY A 327 -4.48 -25.51 -18.08
N ASP A 328 -5.47 -26.39 -18.24
CA ASP A 328 -5.30 -27.85 -18.09
C ASP A 328 -4.24 -28.46 -19.01
N ASN A 329 -4.06 -27.89 -20.20
CA ASN A 329 -3.09 -28.37 -21.20
C ASN A 329 -1.64 -28.25 -20.75
N TYR A 330 -1.36 -27.38 -19.76
CA TYR A 330 -0.02 -27.14 -19.24
C TYR A 330 0.31 -28.04 -18.04
N VAL A 331 -0.67 -28.77 -17.49
CA VAL A 331 -0.44 -29.61 -16.29
C VAL A 331 0.60 -30.70 -16.53
N SER A 332 0.66 -31.30 -17.73
CA SER A 332 1.65 -32.33 -18.05
C SER A 332 3.07 -31.76 -18.08
N GLU A 333 3.26 -30.60 -18.70
CA GLU A 333 4.56 -29.91 -18.74
C GLU A 333 5.06 -29.59 -17.32
N PHE A 334 4.16 -29.17 -16.43
CA PHE A 334 4.50 -28.89 -15.03
C PHE A 334 4.95 -30.15 -14.28
N VAL A 335 4.31 -31.29 -14.56
CA VAL A 335 4.67 -32.57 -13.96
C VAL A 335 6.08 -32.97 -14.39
N ASP A 336 6.40 -32.85 -15.68
CA ASP A 336 7.71 -33.19 -16.21
C ASP A 336 8.81 -32.28 -15.63
N ASP A 337 8.54 -30.97 -15.55
CA ASP A 337 9.43 -30.00 -14.89
C ASP A 337 9.70 -30.34 -13.42
N ALA A 338 8.65 -30.68 -12.67
CA ALA A 338 8.75 -31.03 -11.26
C ALA A 338 9.61 -32.30 -11.07
N VAL A 339 9.38 -33.33 -11.89
CA VAL A 339 10.18 -34.56 -11.86
C VAL A 339 11.63 -34.27 -12.22
N GLY A 340 11.88 -33.48 -13.26
CA GLY A 340 13.22 -33.09 -13.71
C GLY A 340 13.99 -32.29 -12.64
N TYR A 341 13.31 -31.35 -11.98
CA TYR A 341 13.87 -30.59 -10.87
C TYR A 341 14.35 -31.53 -9.76
N TYR A 342 13.48 -32.37 -9.19
CA TYR A 342 13.86 -33.24 -8.08
C TYR A 342 14.81 -34.38 -8.47
N SER A 343 14.87 -34.76 -9.74
CA SER A 343 15.86 -35.74 -10.24
C SER A 343 17.29 -35.17 -10.27
N SER A 344 17.42 -33.84 -10.30
CA SER A 344 18.71 -33.13 -10.32
C SER A 344 19.02 -32.39 -9.01
N PHE A 345 18.09 -32.40 -8.05
CA PHE A 345 18.17 -31.63 -6.82
C PHE A 345 18.76 -32.44 -5.65
N ASP A 346 19.81 -31.92 -5.03
CA ASP A 346 20.37 -32.49 -3.80
C ASP A 346 19.59 -31.97 -2.57
N ALA A 347 18.94 -32.89 -1.85
CA ALA A 347 18.05 -32.62 -0.71
C ALA A 347 18.74 -31.89 0.46
N SER A 348 20.07 -31.81 0.48
CA SER A 348 20.86 -31.11 1.50
C SER A 348 20.74 -29.57 1.48
N SER A 349 19.99 -29.00 0.53
CA SER A 349 19.95 -27.55 0.26
C SER A 349 18.98 -26.74 1.13
N PHE A 350 17.95 -27.35 1.72
CA PHE A 350 16.96 -26.63 2.54
C PHE A 350 17.37 -26.61 4.01
N LYS A 351 17.58 -25.40 4.56
CA LYS A 351 17.81 -25.28 6.00
C LYS A 351 16.46 -25.37 6.75
N PRO A 352 16.38 -26.18 7.81
CA PRO A 352 15.26 -26.07 8.74
C PRO A 352 15.27 -24.63 9.28
N HIS A 353 14.12 -23.96 9.29
CA HIS A 353 13.90 -22.55 9.67
C HIS A 353 13.95 -21.48 8.57
N GLU A 354 14.08 -21.81 7.29
CA GLU A 354 13.89 -20.80 6.23
C GLU A 354 12.41 -20.40 6.06
N SER A 355 12.15 -19.11 5.88
CA SER A 355 10.81 -18.58 5.55
C SER A 355 10.29 -19.15 4.22
N ASN A 356 8.96 -19.23 4.05
CA ASN A 356 8.36 -19.72 2.80
C ASN A 356 8.84 -18.91 1.58
N THR A 357 8.99 -17.59 1.72
CA THR A 357 9.52 -16.73 0.67
C THR A 357 10.98 -17.05 0.32
N ALA A 358 11.83 -17.37 1.31
CA ALA A 358 13.20 -17.79 1.04
C ALA A 358 13.25 -19.14 0.30
N LYS A 359 12.39 -20.10 0.70
CA LYS A 359 12.27 -21.40 0.03
C LYS A 359 11.81 -21.27 -1.41
N LEU A 360 10.79 -20.44 -1.66
CA LEU A 360 10.34 -20.11 -3.01
C LEU A 360 11.44 -19.44 -3.84
N TYR A 361 12.27 -18.60 -3.23
CA TYR A 361 13.36 -17.94 -3.94
C TYR A 361 14.45 -18.93 -4.33
N LEU A 362 14.80 -19.87 -3.44
CA LEU A 362 15.70 -20.97 -3.76
C LEU A 362 15.16 -21.82 -4.91
N LEU A 363 13.86 -22.18 -4.85
CA LEU A 363 13.20 -22.94 -5.91
C LEU A 363 13.25 -22.19 -7.25
N LEU A 364 12.99 -20.88 -7.25
CA LEU A 364 13.10 -20.03 -8.44
C LEU A 364 14.51 -20.07 -9.05
N GLN A 365 15.55 -19.95 -8.22
CA GLN A 365 16.94 -19.95 -8.69
C GLN A 365 17.42 -21.29 -9.24
N LYS A 366 16.80 -22.38 -8.79
CA LYS A 366 17.23 -23.76 -9.09
C LYS A 366 16.41 -24.42 -10.19
N THR A 367 15.27 -23.83 -10.55
CA THR A 367 14.43 -24.31 -11.65
C THR A 367 14.93 -23.78 -12.99
N THR A 368 14.67 -24.52 -14.06
CA THR A 368 15.04 -24.11 -15.41
C THR A 368 14.32 -22.81 -15.77
N PRO A 369 15.03 -21.75 -16.24
CA PRO A 369 14.39 -20.50 -16.63
C PRO A 369 13.27 -20.72 -17.66
N SER A 370 12.15 -20.03 -17.47
CA SER A 370 10.95 -20.09 -18.33
C SER A 370 10.25 -21.46 -18.43
N SER A 371 10.69 -22.46 -17.66
CA SER A 371 9.92 -23.68 -17.44
C SER A 371 8.62 -23.35 -16.71
N LEU A 372 7.60 -24.19 -16.82
CA LEU A 372 6.31 -23.97 -16.20
C LEU A 372 6.37 -23.95 -14.67
N LEU A 373 7.22 -24.80 -14.05
CA LEU A 373 7.50 -24.72 -12.61
C LEU A 373 8.14 -23.37 -12.24
N ASN A 374 9.10 -22.88 -13.03
CA ASN A 374 9.71 -21.57 -12.82
C ASN A 374 8.66 -20.44 -12.93
N LYS A 375 7.82 -20.46 -13.96
CA LYS A 375 6.71 -19.49 -14.18
C LYS A 375 5.68 -19.50 -13.04
N LEU A 376 5.34 -20.68 -12.51
CA LEU A 376 4.47 -20.82 -11.34
C LEU A 376 5.08 -20.10 -10.12
N VAL A 377 6.36 -20.32 -9.85
CA VAL A 377 7.05 -19.67 -8.72
C VAL A 377 7.18 -18.16 -8.93
N GLN A 378 7.52 -17.70 -10.15
CA GLN A 378 7.49 -16.29 -10.50
C GLN A 378 6.11 -15.68 -10.22
N THR A 379 5.03 -16.37 -10.62
CA THR A 379 3.64 -15.95 -10.37
C THR A 379 3.36 -15.74 -8.89
N PHE A 380 3.86 -16.62 -8.02
CA PHE A 380 3.70 -16.50 -6.56
C PHE A 380 4.36 -15.25 -5.97
N PHE A 381 5.51 -14.85 -6.51
CA PHE A 381 6.23 -13.66 -6.08
C PHE A 381 5.61 -12.36 -6.62
N ILE A 382 5.20 -12.35 -7.89
CA ILE A 382 4.64 -11.13 -8.49
C ILE A 382 3.21 -10.86 -8.02
N THR A 383 2.49 -11.90 -7.59
CA THR A 383 1.16 -11.77 -7.00
C THR A 383 1.26 -11.10 -5.63
N CYS A 384 0.87 -9.83 -5.58
CA CYS A 384 1.01 -9.01 -4.39
C CYS A 384 -0.28 -8.99 -3.55
N PRO A 385 -0.21 -9.07 -2.21
CA PRO A 385 -1.38 -8.97 -1.32
C PRO A 385 -2.08 -7.61 -1.32
N HIS A 386 -1.53 -6.60 -1.98
CA HIS A 386 -2.06 -5.25 -1.95
C HIS A 386 -2.03 -4.56 -3.32
N SER A 387 -2.95 -3.61 -3.50
CA SER A 387 -2.97 -2.67 -4.63
C SER A 387 -2.12 -1.42 -4.37
N MET A 388 -1.69 -1.22 -3.12
CA MET A 388 -1.16 0.02 -2.55
C MET A 388 0.35 0.34 -2.83
N ILE A 389 1.04 -0.30 -3.78
CA ILE A 389 2.35 0.24 -4.25
C ILE A 389 2.16 1.67 -4.82
N THR A 390 0.91 1.99 -5.18
CA THR A 390 0.39 3.31 -5.52
C THR A 390 0.34 4.32 -4.37
N GLU A 391 0.59 3.99 -3.10
CA GLU A 391 0.66 5.01 -2.04
C GLU A 391 1.81 5.99 -2.29
N LEU A 392 2.95 5.49 -2.78
CA LEU A 392 4.03 6.33 -3.30
C LEU A 392 3.48 7.16 -4.46
N VAL A 393 2.87 6.54 -5.45
CA VAL A 393 2.30 7.24 -6.63
C VAL A 393 1.31 8.34 -6.24
N ILE A 394 0.46 8.10 -5.23
CA ILE A 394 -0.52 9.04 -4.68
C ILE A 394 0.18 10.14 -3.89
N SER A 395 1.23 9.82 -3.11
CA SER A 395 2.05 10.82 -2.42
C SER A 395 2.70 11.76 -3.42
N TRP A 396 3.40 11.22 -4.43
CA TRP A 396 3.98 11.98 -5.53
C TRP A 396 2.91 12.78 -6.28
N HIS A 397 1.73 12.19 -6.55
CA HIS A 397 0.60 12.89 -7.18
C HIS A 397 0.06 14.03 -6.30
N THR A 398 0.02 13.86 -4.97
CA THR A 398 -0.47 14.85 -4.01
C THR A 398 0.51 16.02 -3.88
N GLU A 399 1.80 15.75 -3.83
CA GLU A 399 2.86 16.78 -3.90
C GLU A 399 2.78 17.59 -5.21
N LEU A 400 2.45 16.92 -6.32
CA LEU A 400 2.25 17.58 -7.62
C LEU A 400 1.00 18.47 -7.65
N LYS A 401 -0.07 18.15 -6.89
CA LYS A 401 -1.33 18.89 -6.83
C LYS A 401 -1.46 19.84 -5.61
N SER A 402 -0.37 20.53 -5.24
CA SER A 402 -0.46 21.64 -4.27
C SER A 402 -1.30 22.81 -4.80
N ASP A 403 -1.76 23.70 -3.91
CA ASP A 403 -2.58 24.88 -4.27
C ASP A 403 -1.91 25.76 -5.34
N LEU A 404 -0.57 25.82 -5.33
CA LEU A 404 0.27 26.54 -6.31
C LEU A 404 0.42 25.81 -7.66
N ARG A 405 0.15 24.50 -7.74
CA ARG A 405 0.33 23.63 -8.93
C ARG A 405 -0.96 23.01 -9.45
N SER A 406 -2.10 23.48 -8.95
CA SER A 406 -3.46 23.00 -9.26
C SER A 406 -3.86 23.13 -10.74
N SER A 407 -3.10 23.87 -11.56
CA SER A 407 -3.34 24.11 -12.99
C SER A 407 -2.73 23.07 -13.94
N MET A 408 -2.02 22.05 -13.44
CA MET A 408 -1.41 21.04 -14.32
C MET A 408 -2.45 20.16 -15.01
N SER A 409 -2.29 19.96 -16.33
CA SER A 409 -3.14 19.05 -17.10
C SER A 409 -2.95 17.59 -16.64
N ARG A 410 -3.99 16.76 -16.80
CA ARG A 410 -3.95 15.33 -16.44
C ARG A 410 -2.80 14.59 -17.14
N ASN A 411 -2.54 14.91 -18.41
CA ASN A 411 -1.46 14.31 -19.20
C ASN A 411 -0.09 14.68 -18.63
N THR A 412 0.11 15.95 -18.26
CA THR A 412 1.36 16.41 -17.65
C THR A 412 1.62 15.77 -16.29
N VAL A 413 0.58 15.54 -15.49
CA VAL A 413 0.70 14.80 -14.22
C VAL A 413 1.09 13.35 -14.49
N ASN A 414 0.45 12.70 -15.46
CA ASN A 414 0.76 11.31 -15.82
C ASN A 414 2.20 11.16 -16.34
N ASP A 415 2.66 12.07 -17.20
CA ASP A 415 4.01 12.05 -17.74
C ASP A 415 5.06 12.23 -16.64
N ARG A 416 4.82 13.13 -15.68
CA ARG A 416 5.69 13.29 -14.52
C ARG A 416 5.75 12.06 -13.64
N LEU A 417 4.61 11.43 -13.37
CA LEU A 417 4.55 10.19 -12.59
C LEU A 417 5.29 9.06 -13.32
N CYS A 418 5.11 8.92 -14.64
CA CYS A 418 5.82 7.93 -15.43
C CYS A 418 7.34 8.06 -15.29
N ILE A 419 7.86 9.29 -15.41
CA ILE A 419 9.29 9.53 -15.23
C ILE A 419 9.73 9.27 -13.79
N ALA A 420 9.03 9.83 -12.79
CA ALA A 420 9.42 9.71 -11.40
C ALA A 420 9.45 8.26 -10.89
N LEU A 421 8.55 7.41 -11.42
CA LEU A 421 8.33 6.05 -10.91
C LEU A 421 9.01 4.96 -11.75
N ASN A 422 9.28 5.22 -13.04
CA ASN A 422 9.92 4.23 -13.92
C ASN A 422 11.38 4.53 -14.24
N ALA A 423 11.79 5.79 -14.18
CA ALA A 423 13.20 6.13 -14.36
C ALA A 423 14.01 5.62 -13.15
N ILE A 424 15.33 5.62 -13.28
CA ILE A 424 16.31 5.09 -12.30
C ILE A 424 16.41 5.99 -11.04
N GLY A 425 15.32 6.68 -10.68
CA GLY A 425 15.32 7.89 -9.87
C GLY A 425 15.92 9.08 -10.63
N THR A 426 15.60 10.30 -10.20
CA THR A 426 16.17 11.52 -10.80
C THR A 426 17.70 11.62 -10.66
N ALA A 427 18.30 10.84 -9.75
CA ALA A 427 19.73 10.84 -9.50
C ALA A 427 20.56 10.16 -10.62
N ASN A 428 20.02 9.13 -11.27
CA ASN A 428 20.74 8.35 -12.30
C ASN A 428 20.07 8.41 -13.69
N PHE A 429 19.00 9.20 -13.83
CA PHE A 429 18.34 9.40 -15.12
C PHE A 429 19.20 10.28 -16.03
N ASP A 430 19.68 9.71 -17.14
CA ASP A 430 20.37 10.45 -18.19
C ASP A 430 19.37 10.89 -19.29
N PRO A 431 18.99 12.17 -19.35
CA PRO A 431 18.07 12.65 -20.38
C PRO A 431 18.70 12.75 -21.77
N ARG A 432 20.03 12.64 -21.92
CA ARG A 432 20.74 12.96 -23.17
C ARG A 432 20.26 12.17 -24.39
N PRO A 433 20.14 10.82 -24.35
CA PRO A 433 19.72 10.05 -25.53
C PRO A 433 18.32 10.45 -25.98
N VAL A 434 17.42 10.59 -25.01
CA VAL A 434 16.02 10.93 -25.24
C VAL A 434 15.85 12.37 -25.74
N VAL A 435 16.66 13.31 -25.25
CA VAL A 435 16.67 14.69 -25.76
C VAL A 435 17.27 14.75 -27.17
N ALA A 436 18.30 13.97 -27.47
CA ALA A 436 18.85 13.87 -28.81
C ALA A 436 17.80 13.34 -29.81
N ASP A 437 17.07 12.29 -29.44
CA ASP A 437 15.96 11.75 -30.24
C ASP A 437 14.81 12.75 -30.39
N PHE A 438 14.49 13.50 -29.33
CA PHE A 438 13.49 14.56 -29.43
C PHE A 438 13.94 15.63 -30.44
N LEU A 439 15.20 16.08 -30.35
CA LEU A 439 15.73 17.11 -31.25
C LEU A 439 15.83 16.62 -32.69
N SER A 440 16.20 15.36 -32.93
CA SER A 440 16.26 14.75 -34.26
C SER A 440 14.86 14.55 -34.88
N SER A 441 13.84 14.27 -34.06
CA SER A 441 12.44 14.22 -34.49
C SER A 441 11.88 15.58 -34.94
N LYS A 442 12.55 16.68 -34.56
CA LYS A 442 12.20 18.03 -34.98
C LYS A 442 13.01 18.38 -36.22
N THR A 443 12.34 18.46 -37.37
CA THR A 443 12.88 18.85 -38.69
C THR A 443 13.66 20.19 -38.75
N ARG A 444 13.82 20.92 -37.64
CA ARG A 444 14.51 22.20 -37.53
C ARG A 444 15.98 22.13 -37.07
N ARG A 445 16.50 20.98 -36.62
CA ARG A 445 17.93 20.83 -36.28
C ARG A 445 18.47 19.48 -36.73
N SER A 446 19.20 19.47 -37.84
CA SER A 446 19.90 18.30 -38.37
C SER A 446 21.29 18.08 -37.75
N THR A 447 21.74 18.96 -36.87
CA THR A 447 23.03 18.86 -36.18
C THR A 447 22.83 18.29 -34.78
N LEU A 448 23.32 17.05 -34.59
CA LEU A 448 23.45 16.44 -33.27
C LEU A 448 24.39 17.31 -32.40
N PRO A 449 24.11 17.46 -31.09
CA PRO A 449 25.04 18.14 -30.19
C PRO A 449 26.38 17.40 -30.17
N ASP A 450 27.48 18.13 -30.29
CA ASP A 450 28.83 17.58 -30.13
C ASP A 450 29.04 17.12 -28.67
N ASP A 451 29.14 15.80 -28.49
CA ASP A 451 29.30 15.14 -27.20
C ASP A 451 30.54 15.60 -26.43
N GLU A 452 31.63 15.87 -27.16
CA GLU A 452 32.90 16.26 -26.56
C GLU A 452 32.83 17.72 -26.08
N LEU A 453 32.20 18.58 -26.90
CA LEU A 453 32.03 19.99 -26.60
C LEU A 453 31.07 20.23 -25.43
N TYR A 454 30.04 19.39 -25.26
CA TYR A 454 29.12 19.47 -24.11
C TYR A 454 29.75 18.96 -22.81
N ARG A 455 30.44 17.81 -22.84
CA ARG A 455 31.19 17.28 -21.67
C ARG A 455 32.26 18.25 -21.18
N ASN A 456 32.81 19.04 -22.09
CA ASN A 456 33.82 20.04 -21.77
C ASN A 456 33.27 21.36 -21.23
N ARG A 457 31.95 21.55 -21.18
CA ARG A 457 31.36 22.75 -20.57
C ARG A 457 31.55 22.75 -19.07
N GLU A 458 31.99 23.89 -18.55
CA GLU A 458 32.37 24.06 -17.15
C GLU A 458 31.24 23.71 -16.17
N PHE A 459 29.98 24.03 -16.51
CA PHE A 459 28.84 23.70 -15.67
C PHE A 459 28.54 22.19 -15.62
N VAL A 460 28.79 21.46 -16.72
CA VAL A 460 28.59 19.99 -16.78
C VAL A 460 29.65 19.29 -15.94
N LYS A 461 30.90 19.73 -16.05
CA LYS A 461 32.00 19.27 -15.19
C LYS A 461 31.71 19.53 -13.72
N LYS A 462 31.16 20.71 -13.36
CA LYS A 462 30.76 21.02 -11.97
C LYS A 462 29.59 20.17 -11.45
N PHE A 463 28.62 19.84 -12.30
CA PHE A 463 27.40 19.13 -11.87
C PHE A 463 27.60 17.62 -11.70
N PHE A 464 28.50 17.02 -12.50
CA PHE A 464 28.77 15.57 -12.50
C PHE A 464 30.14 15.19 -11.91
N ASN A 465 30.98 16.14 -11.46
CA ASN A 465 32.16 15.79 -10.67
C ASN A 465 31.74 15.29 -9.28
N THR A 466 31.79 13.98 -9.12
CA THR A 466 31.58 13.24 -7.88
C THR A 466 32.68 13.45 -6.84
N GLU A 467 33.76 14.16 -7.14
CA GLU A 467 34.88 14.37 -6.20
C GLU A 467 34.62 15.44 -5.12
N ASN A 468 33.57 16.26 -5.24
CA ASN A 468 33.24 17.30 -4.26
C ASN A 468 31.94 17.07 -3.47
N ASN A 469 31.28 15.91 -3.62
CA ASN A 469 30.03 15.58 -2.94
C ASN A 469 30.10 14.18 -2.27
N LEU A 470 31.19 13.89 -1.57
CA LEU A 470 31.26 12.84 -0.55
C LEU A 470 31.28 13.47 0.85
#